data_AF-A0A7S0U5S5-F1
#
_entry.id   AF-A0A7S0U5S5-F1
#
_cell.length_a   1.000
_cell.length_b   1.000
_cell.length_c   1.000
_cell.angle_alpha   90.00
_cell.angle_beta   90.00
_cell.angle_gamma   90.00
#
_symmetry.space_group_name_H-M   'P 1'
#
loop_
_entity.id
_entity.type
_entity.pdbx_description
1 polymer ?
#
loop_
_entity_poly.entity_id
_entity_poly.type
_entity_poly.pdbx_seq_one_letter_code
_entity_poly.pdbx_strand_id
1 'polypeptide(L)'
;GKKLTPKQQLKAQKEEEKEEKQRQKDAAAAAKAAKALEREEVAKLEEEEKAAKVSIHKSFESKLEQHAVRATPLGCDRSHREYWLFPGRDRRIFVCEPVDPPKARGVAPEAG
;
A
#
# COMPACT_ATOMS: atom_id res chain seq x y z
N GLY A 1 -47.02 39.53 -39.53
CA GLY A 1 -46.63 38.84 -38.28
C GLY A 1 -47.56 39.23 -37.16
N LYS A 2 -48.22 38.27 -36.51
CA LYS A 2 -49.09 38.55 -35.35
C LYS A 2 -48.21 38.92 -34.16
N LYS A 3 -48.29 40.17 -33.69
CA LYS A 3 -47.59 40.61 -32.46
C LYS A 3 -48.33 40.01 -31.26
N LEU A 4 -47.61 39.23 -30.45
CA LEU A 4 -48.13 38.69 -29.19
C LEU A 4 -48.47 39.84 -28.25
N THR A 5 -49.60 39.72 -27.56
CA THR A 5 -50.02 40.72 -26.57
C THR A 5 -49.10 40.67 -25.33
N PRO A 6 -48.92 41.77 -24.58
CA PRO A 6 -48.03 41.82 -23.41
C PRO A 6 -48.33 40.72 -22.37
N LYS A 7 -49.61 40.35 -22.21
CA LYS A 7 -50.05 39.24 -21.33
C LYS A 7 -49.58 37.85 -21.82
N GLN A 8 -49.44 37.65 -23.12
CA GLN A 8 -48.95 36.38 -23.69
C GLN A 8 -47.43 36.27 -23.57
N GLN A 9 -46.69 37.38 -23.72
CA GLN A 9 -45.24 37.41 -23.51
C GLN A 9 -44.87 37.09 -22.05
N LEU A 10 -45.62 37.62 -21.09
CA LEU A 10 -45.38 37.38 -19.66
C LEU A 10 -45.68 35.94 -19.21
N LYS A 11 -46.62 35.25 -19.87
CA LYS A 11 -46.90 33.83 -19.63
C LYS A 11 -45.80 32.92 -20.17
N ALA A 12 -45.33 33.20 -21.39
CA ALA A 12 -44.25 32.44 -22.02
C ALA A 12 -42.95 32.51 -21.20
N GLN A 13 -42.56 33.70 -20.73
CA GLN A 13 -41.38 33.88 -19.88
C GLN A 13 -41.48 33.10 -18.55
N LYS A 14 -42.67 33.03 -17.95
CA LYS A 14 -42.91 32.28 -16.70
C LYS A 14 -42.87 30.77 -16.88
N GLU A 15 -43.22 30.26 -18.06
CA GLU A 15 -43.08 28.84 -18.40
C GLU A 15 -41.64 28.48 -18.69
N GLU A 16 -40.90 29.30 -19.45
CA GLU A 16 -39.46 29.11 -19.67
C GLU A 16 -38.68 29.13 -18.35
N GLU A 17 -38.95 30.08 -17.45
CA GLU A 17 -38.27 30.16 -16.16
C GLU A 17 -38.56 28.92 -15.28
N LYS A 18 -39.78 28.37 -15.35
CA LYS A 18 -40.12 27.13 -14.64
C LYS A 18 -39.45 25.91 -15.27
N GLU A 19 -39.41 25.83 -16.60
CA GLU A 19 -38.78 24.73 -17.31
C GLU A 19 -37.26 24.73 -17.10
N GLU A 20 -36.62 25.90 -17.14
CA GLU A 20 -35.20 26.06 -16.87
C GLU A 20 -34.86 25.71 -15.41
N LYS A 21 -35.70 26.12 -14.46
CA LYS A 21 -35.54 25.76 -13.04
C LYS A 21 -35.74 24.26 -12.80
N GLN A 22 -36.60 23.61 -13.58
CA GLN A 22 -36.77 22.16 -13.55
C GLN A 22 -35.54 21.45 -14.14
N ARG A 23 -35.05 21.89 -15.31
CA ARG A 23 -33.82 21.35 -15.92
C ARG A 23 -32.60 21.49 -15.02
N GLN A 24 -32.45 22.61 -14.31
CA GLN A 24 -31.37 22.79 -13.34
C GLN A 24 -31.46 21.82 -12.15
N LYS A 25 -32.67 21.52 -11.67
CA LYS A 25 -32.89 20.52 -10.61
C LYS A 25 -32.55 19.12 -11.09
N ASP A 26 -32.98 18.76 -12.29
CA ASP A 26 -32.73 17.42 -12.87
C ASP A 26 -31.23 17.24 -13.15
N ALA A 27 -30.55 18.27 -13.66
CA ALA A 27 -29.10 18.25 -13.84
C ALA A 27 -28.34 18.13 -12.51
N ALA A 28 -28.77 18.85 -11.47
CA ALA A 28 -28.16 18.75 -10.14
C ALA A 28 -28.39 17.38 -9.49
N ALA A 29 -29.56 16.77 -9.71
CA ALA A 29 -29.86 15.41 -9.24
C ALA A 29 -29.01 14.37 -9.97
N ALA A 30 -28.90 14.47 -11.29
CA ALA A 30 -28.05 13.59 -12.11
C ALA A 30 -26.57 13.70 -11.71
N ALA A 31 -26.06 14.92 -11.49
CA ALA A 31 -24.68 15.13 -11.05
C ALA A 31 -24.40 14.53 -9.67
N LYS A 32 -25.38 14.61 -8.74
CA LYS A 32 -25.25 13.95 -7.43
C LYS A 32 -25.26 12.42 -7.53
N ALA A 33 -26.11 11.87 -8.40
CA ALA A 33 -26.17 10.43 -8.63
C ALA A 33 -24.87 9.89 -9.25
N ALA A 34 -24.33 10.59 -10.26
CA ALA A 34 -23.05 10.22 -10.89
C ALA A 34 -21.90 10.23 -9.87
N LYS A 35 -21.83 11.26 -9.03
CA LYS A 35 -20.79 11.37 -8.01
C LYS A 35 -20.92 10.32 -6.89
N ALA A 36 -22.12 9.82 -6.65
CA ALA A 36 -22.34 8.72 -5.70
C ALA A 36 -21.84 7.38 -6.28
N LEU A 37 -22.10 7.13 -7.56
CA LEU A 37 -21.61 5.94 -8.26
C LEU A 37 -20.08 5.91 -8.34
N GLU A 38 -19.44 7.02 -8.72
CA GLU A 38 -17.97 7.11 -8.75
C GLU A 38 -17.35 6.83 -7.38
N ARG A 39 -17.95 7.34 -6.30
CA ARG A 39 -17.45 7.06 -4.94
C ARG A 39 -17.55 5.60 -4.56
N GLU A 40 -18.62 4.93 -4.98
CA GLU A 40 -18.81 3.50 -4.70
C GLU A 40 -17.81 2.64 -5.48
N GLU A 41 -17.54 2.97 -6.75
CA GLU A 41 -16.52 2.28 -7.55
C GLU A 41 -15.11 2.51 -7.00
N VAL A 42 -14.76 3.74 -6.62
CA VAL A 42 -13.46 4.05 -6.00
C VAL A 42 -13.30 3.29 -4.68
N ALA A 43 -14.35 3.21 -3.85
CA ALA A 43 -14.30 2.46 -2.61
C ALA A 43 -14.07 0.95 -2.83
N LYS A 44 -14.73 0.36 -3.85
CA LYS A 44 -14.53 -1.05 -4.21
C LYS A 44 -13.10 -1.31 -4.69
N LEU A 45 -12.57 -0.47 -5.57
CA LEU A 45 -11.19 -0.58 -6.05
C LEU A 45 -10.17 -0.47 -4.90
N GLU A 46 -10.40 0.43 -3.94
CA GLU A 46 -9.51 0.58 -2.79
C GLU A 46 -9.55 -0.65 -1.86
N GLU A 47 -10.71 -1.27 -1.70
CA GLU A 47 -10.87 -2.51 -0.93
C GLU A 47 -10.17 -3.69 -1.63
N GLU A 48 -10.34 -3.82 -2.94
CA GLU A 48 -9.65 -4.83 -3.76
C GLU A 48 -8.13 -4.66 -3.72
N GLU A 49 -7.62 -3.43 -3.79
CA GLU A 49 -6.19 -3.14 -3.70
C GLU A 49 -5.63 -3.50 -2.31
N LYS A 50 -6.37 -3.19 -1.24
CA LYS A 50 -5.99 -3.59 0.13
C LYS A 50 -5.95 -5.11 0.26
N ALA A 51 -6.96 -5.82 -0.25
CA ALA A 51 -7.01 -7.27 -0.22
C ALA A 51 -5.84 -7.89 -1.01
N ALA A 52 -5.52 -7.34 -2.19
CA ALA A 52 -4.39 -7.78 -3.00
C ALA A 52 -3.05 -7.59 -2.27
N LYS A 53 -2.84 -6.43 -1.62
CA LYS A 53 -1.63 -6.17 -0.81
C LYS A 53 -1.47 -7.15 0.34
N VAL A 54 -2.56 -7.42 1.07
CA VAL A 54 -2.56 -8.41 2.17
C VAL A 54 -2.24 -9.82 1.66
N SER A 55 -2.82 -10.22 0.53
CA SER A 55 -2.54 -11.51 -0.12
C SER A 55 -1.07 -11.64 -0.51
N ILE A 56 -0.51 -10.62 -1.17
CA ILE A 56 0.91 -10.57 -1.54
C ILE A 56 1.78 -10.69 -0.30
N HIS A 57 1.55 -9.89 0.74
CA HIS A 57 2.32 -9.93 1.98
C HIS A 57 2.33 -11.31 2.62
N LYS A 58 1.15 -11.92 2.77
CA LYS A 58 1.00 -13.26 3.34
C LYS A 58 1.71 -14.32 2.52
N SER A 59 1.69 -14.21 1.19
CA SER A 59 2.40 -15.12 0.30
C SER A 59 3.92 -14.98 0.41
N PHE A 60 4.43 -13.75 0.60
CA PHE A 60 5.84 -13.48 0.83
C PHE A 60 6.29 -14.00 2.18
N GLU A 61 5.56 -13.74 3.26
CA GLU A 61 5.85 -14.28 4.60
C GLU A 61 5.89 -15.80 4.58
N SER A 62 4.90 -16.45 3.95
CA SER A 62 4.87 -17.91 3.84
C SER A 62 6.09 -18.46 3.08
N LYS A 63 6.50 -17.84 1.97
CA LYS A 63 7.72 -18.22 1.25
C LYS A 63 8.98 -17.96 2.06
N LEU A 64 9.05 -16.84 2.78
CA LEU A 64 10.17 -16.55 3.67
C LEU A 64 10.27 -17.58 4.79
N GLU A 65 9.17 -18.01 5.40
CA GLU A 65 9.20 -19.07 6.42
C GLU A 65 9.67 -20.41 5.87
N GLN A 66 9.38 -20.73 4.60
CA GLN A 66 9.89 -21.94 3.95
C GLN A 66 11.40 -21.89 3.69
N HIS A 67 11.97 -20.70 3.45
CA HIS A 67 13.36 -20.53 3.05
C HIS A 67 14.28 -19.97 4.15
N ALA A 68 13.72 -19.36 5.19
CA ALA A 68 14.47 -18.81 6.30
C ALA A 68 14.73 -19.90 7.35
N VAL A 69 15.97 -20.37 7.42
CA VAL A 69 16.38 -21.24 8.51
C VAL A 69 16.58 -20.38 9.76
N ARG A 70 15.61 -20.40 10.67
CA ARG A 70 15.72 -19.73 11.97
C ARG A 70 16.72 -20.50 12.85
N ALA A 71 17.86 -19.89 13.16
CA ALA A 71 18.82 -20.44 14.11
C ALA A 71 18.48 -20.02 15.54
N THR A 72 18.64 -20.93 16.50
CA THR A 72 18.49 -20.66 17.93
C THR A 72 19.86 -20.50 18.57
N PRO A 73 20.16 -19.36 19.21
CA PRO A 73 21.42 -19.22 19.95
C PRO A 73 21.43 -20.18 21.15
N LEU A 74 22.51 -20.94 21.29
CA LEU A 74 22.75 -21.85 22.42
C LEU A 74 23.61 -21.21 23.52
N GLY A 75 24.26 -20.10 23.21
CA GLY A 75 25.11 -19.36 24.14
C GLY A 75 26.56 -19.30 23.69
N CYS A 76 27.42 -18.94 24.63
CA CYS A 76 28.83 -18.68 24.41
C CYS A 76 29.68 -19.49 25.40
N ASP A 77 30.81 -20.05 24.93
CA ASP A 77 31.75 -20.75 25.82
C ASP A 77 32.74 -19.79 26.50
N ARG A 78 33.59 -20.35 27.37
CA ARG A 78 34.68 -19.60 28.03
C ARG A 78 35.75 -19.07 27.05
N SER A 79 35.73 -19.56 25.81
CA SER A 79 36.64 -19.15 24.73
C SER A 79 36.00 -18.08 23.82
N HIS A 80 34.84 -17.54 24.20
CA HIS A 80 34.05 -16.60 23.40
C HIS A 80 33.56 -17.14 22.04
N ARG A 81 33.43 -18.45 21.87
CA ARG A 81 32.80 -19.05 20.69
C ARG A 81 31.30 -19.03 20.84
N GLU A 82 30.58 -18.63 19.80
CA GLU A 82 29.12 -18.61 19.81
C GLU A 82 28.55 -19.88 19.17
N TYR A 83 27.58 -20.49 19.83
CA TYR A 83 26.95 -21.72 19.38
C TYR A 83 25.53 -21.43 18.90
N TRP A 84 25.20 -21.94 17.72
CA TRP A 84 23.91 -21.72 17.08
C TRP A 84 23.31 -23.06 16.64
N LEU A 85 22.11 -23.38 17.11
CA LEU A 85 21.36 -24.56 16.68
C LEU A 85 20.51 -24.21 15.47
N PHE A 86 20.64 -24.97 14.39
CA PHE A 86 19.77 -24.87 13.23
C PHE A 86 18.77 -26.04 13.28
N PRO A 87 17.50 -25.81 13.69
CA PRO A 87 16.50 -26.84 13.97
C PRO A 87 15.92 -27.50 12.72
N GLY A 88 16.51 -27.28 11.53
CA GLY A 88 16.16 -27.98 10.31
C GLY A 88 16.35 -29.50 10.44
N ARG A 89 16.17 -30.22 9.32
CA ARG A 89 16.11 -31.70 9.28
C ARG A 89 17.25 -32.43 10.01
N ASP A 90 18.44 -31.81 10.06
CA ASP A 90 19.66 -32.42 10.59
C ASP A 90 20.07 -31.94 12.00
N ARG A 91 19.32 -31.01 12.62
CA ARG A 91 19.62 -30.42 13.96
C ARG A 91 21.11 -30.10 14.18
N ARG A 92 21.77 -29.50 13.19
CA ARG A 92 23.20 -29.21 13.25
C ARG A 92 23.47 -28.02 14.17
N ILE A 93 24.61 -28.08 14.87
CA ILE A 93 25.13 -26.97 15.66
C ILE A 93 26.27 -26.34 14.87
N PHE A 94 26.19 -25.03 14.66
CA PHE A 94 27.25 -24.22 14.10
C PHE A 94 27.99 -23.51 15.23
N VAL A 95 29.30 -23.41 15.09
CA VAL A 95 30.18 -22.71 16.02
C VAL A 95 30.81 -21.54 15.27
N CYS A 96 30.51 -20.33 15.71
CA CYS A 96 31.18 -19.13 15.25
C CYS A 96 32.45 -18.97 16.07
N GLU A 97 33.61 -19.07 15.42
CA GLU A 97 34.88 -18.78 16.07
C GLU A 97 35.04 -17.26 16.19
N PRO A 98 35.54 -16.76 17.33
CA PRO A 98 35.87 -15.36 17.46
C PRO A 98 36.92 -15.01 16.40
N VAL A 99 36.53 -14.17 15.44
CA VAL A 99 37.44 -13.70 14.41
C VAL A 99 38.44 -12.79 15.10
N ASP A 100 39.69 -13.23 15.20
CA ASP A 100 40.78 -12.33 15.58
C ASP A 100 40.68 -11.07 14.70
N PRO A 101 40.70 -9.86 15.29
CA PRO A 101 40.67 -8.65 14.48
C PRO A 101 41.80 -8.76 13.44
N PRO A 102 41.56 -8.38 12.17
CA PRO A 102 42.58 -8.47 11.15
C PRO A 102 43.81 -7.76 11.71
N LYS A 103 44.89 -8.52 11.96
CA LYS A 103 46.17 -7.94 12.38
C LYS A 103 46.47 -6.89 11.33
N ALA A 104 46.34 -5.61 11.70
CA ALA A 104 46.77 -4.51 10.87
C ALA A 104 48.22 -4.85 10.53
N ARG A 105 48.46 -5.27 9.27
CA ARG A 105 49.81 -5.59 8.82
C ARG A 105 50.56 -4.28 8.98
N GLY A 106 51.37 -4.20 10.04
CA GLY A 106 52.20 -3.05 10.33
C GLY A 106 53.12 -2.85 9.14
N VAL A 107 52.74 -1.95 8.25
CA VAL A 107 53.68 -1.37 7.30
C VAL A 107 54.53 -0.45 8.15
N ALA A 108 55.71 -0.94 8.54
CA ALA A 108 56.72 -0.09 9.12
C ALA A 108 57.02 1.03 8.10
N PRO A 109 57.04 2.32 8.49
CA PRO A 109 57.55 3.35 7.60
C PRO A 109 59.05 3.08 7.43
N GLU A 110 59.51 2.94 6.19
CA GLU A 110 60.94 2.92 5.90
C GLU A 110 61.58 4.18 6.49
N ALA A 111 62.59 3.98 7.32
CA ALA A 111 63.47 5.04 7.77
C ALA A 111 64.34 5.49 6.58
N GLY A 112 64.50 6.81 6.46
CA GLY A 112 65.14 7.49 5.34
C GLY A 112 66.65 7.30 5.21
#